data_AF-A0A3N0WY09-F1
#
_entry.id   AF-A0A3N0WY09-F1
#
_cell.length_a   1.000
_cell.length_b   1.000
_cell.length_c   1.000
_cell.angle_alpha   90.00
_cell.angle_beta   90.00
_cell.angle_gamma   90.00
#
_symmetry.space_group_name_H-M   'P 1'
#
loop_
_entity.id
_entity.type
_entity.pdbx_description
1 polymer ?
#
loop_
_entity_poly.entity_id
_entity_poly.type
_entity_poly.pdbx_seq_one_letter_code
_entity_poly.pdbx_strand_id
1 'polypeptide(L)'
;MNKSIQNIFFIGLLFSSTAVFSQIKEEKLILDKKREPEVKKIEKKKTSVEAEKNYPPEEKSANPPTYDITNVPASSDFKTSLIKGEDISPKFDADYQNNYFQLGMGNYGKILADGNISTKLENDMEVGGDVHFLSTTGLRKVYDWNSKQNSANVGAFLNSYGEKGKFSINADYGLDNYNYYGIYTLTPASNNVNLQQKTSQIKLNGYYDFYSNDILNDVRLKSSFLTDEFHAKETQAEVMLNLSKHGVEIYSFNDVNLNADLGLNVETLKTDFDILDKNSSEFLNATVAPKITFFKENSYLMIGSDFSFLNAKNSNLSLADQVKNNKTYWFPKAELQFAAADEFKFYAGITGGLKLNSYADLLQENPYLVSDQELRATETKYKFYFGLRGDIDQQLKYDFSAGYGKMNDILFFKANDLFNNTVDYNRPAYDFANTFSSVYDNGNVSEVRGSVQYFPLANLSLDAEVNFEKYDLDNTENIYNKPLVKASVGGKYLMLDKKLSLGAKAIFRTDMTTNSYNINPDDFNPAIYTSTENTDDTVGGFADLNLSAEYKVHKNFSIFALGNNLLNTQYQTFKGYKVLGAQFLGGVKISF
;
A
#
# COMPACT_ATOMS: atom_id res chain seq x y z
N MET A 1 -40.88 -25.33 -1.81
CA MET A 1 -40.47 -25.62 -3.21
C MET A 1 -39.09 -25.00 -3.37
N ASN A 2 -38.04 -25.81 -3.28
CA ASN A 2 -37.31 -26.36 -4.44
C ASN A 2 -36.63 -25.23 -5.23
N LYS A 3 -35.33 -25.19 -5.49
CA LYS A 3 -34.26 -26.20 -5.37
C LYS A 3 -32.96 -25.50 -5.83
N SER A 4 -31.83 -25.89 -5.20
CA SER A 4 -30.47 -26.06 -5.76
C SER A 4 -29.79 -24.86 -6.47
N ILE A 5 -28.72 -24.27 -5.93
CA ILE A 5 -27.33 -24.79 -5.75
C ILE A 5 -26.50 -24.72 -7.04
N GLN A 6 -25.23 -24.30 -6.87
CA GLN A 6 -24.02 -24.44 -7.72
C GLN A 6 -23.76 -23.33 -8.77
N ASN A 7 -22.57 -22.74 -8.93
CA ASN A 7 -21.30 -22.85 -8.20
C ASN A 7 -20.27 -21.81 -8.74
N ILE A 8 -19.50 -21.20 -7.82
CA ILE A 8 -18.07 -20.81 -7.86
C ILE A 8 -17.60 -19.77 -8.91
N PHE A 9 -16.92 -18.66 -8.49
CA PHE A 9 -15.44 -18.49 -8.52
C PHE A 9 -14.89 -17.03 -8.34
N PHE A 10 -14.41 -16.75 -7.12
CA PHE A 10 -13.13 -16.19 -6.61
C PHE A 10 -12.20 -15.16 -7.35
N ILE A 11 -11.56 -14.34 -6.47
CA ILE A 11 -10.30 -13.53 -6.58
C ILE A 11 -10.53 -12.08 -7.07
N GLY A 12 -10.10 -11.00 -6.41
CA GLY A 12 -9.18 -10.77 -5.28
C GLY A 12 -8.12 -9.74 -5.71
N LEU A 13 -8.24 -8.47 -5.29
CA LEU A 13 -7.24 -7.43 -5.60
C LEU A 13 -6.91 -6.56 -4.39
N LEU A 14 -5.61 -6.54 -4.10
CA LEU A 14 -4.91 -5.79 -3.07
C LEU A 14 -4.93 -4.28 -3.37
N PHE A 15 -5.52 -3.48 -2.48
CA PHE A 15 -5.33 -2.03 -2.46
C PHE A 15 -4.10 -1.69 -1.62
N SER A 16 -3.12 -1.04 -2.26
CA SER A 16 -2.04 -0.35 -1.55
C SER A 16 -2.55 1.05 -1.20
N SER A 17 -2.58 1.34 0.10
CA SER A 17 -2.93 2.63 0.67
C SER A 17 -1.95 3.71 0.19
N THR A 18 -2.36 4.53 -0.78
CA THR A 18 -1.61 5.71 -1.17
C THR A 18 -1.76 6.79 -0.09
N ALA A 19 -0.72 6.99 0.72
CA ALA A 19 -0.64 8.11 1.66
C ALA A 19 -0.87 9.46 0.95
N VAL A 20 -1.75 10.27 1.53
CA VAL A 20 -2.29 11.53 1.01
C VAL A 20 -1.22 12.64 1.06
N PHE A 21 -0.40 12.72 0.02
CA PHE A 21 0.44 13.89 -0.27
C PHE A 21 0.15 14.39 -1.68
N SER A 22 -0.91 15.19 -1.85
CA SER A 22 -1.36 15.76 -3.14
C SER A 22 -0.25 16.49 -3.92
N GLN A 23 0.81 16.94 -3.26
CA GLN A 23 1.91 17.69 -3.87
C GLN A 23 3.06 16.82 -4.42
N ILE A 24 3.30 15.64 -3.83
CA ILE A 24 4.39 14.72 -4.21
C ILE A 24 3.84 13.45 -4.89
N LYS A 25 2.57 13.12 -4.63
CA LYS A 25 1.82 12.06 -5.27
C LYS A 25 0.62 12.68 -5.98
N GLU A 26 0.82 13.08 -7.24
CA GLU A 26 -0.33 13.15 -8.15
C GLU A 26 -0.97 11.75 -8.19
N GLU A 27 -2.29 11.69 -8.29
CA GLU A 27 -2.94 10.42 -8.58
C GLU A 27 -2.32 9.87 -9.85
N LYS A 28 -1.53 8.80 -9.72
CA LYS A 28 -1.15 8.00 -10.87
C LYS A 28 -2.50 7.63 -11.50
N LEU A 29 -2.71 8.05 -12.74
CA LEU A 29 -3.62 7.36 -13.66
C LEU A 29 -3.03 5.97 -13.82
N ILE A 30 -3.26 5.11 -12.82
CA ILE A 30 -2.97 3.70 -12.91
C ILE A 30 -3.99 3.22 -13.93
N LEU A 31 -3.55 3.17 -15.18
CA LEU A 31 -4.13 2.26 -16.15
C LEU A 31 -3.98 0.88 -15.53
N ASP A 32 -5.09 0.15 -15.42
CA ASP A 32 -5.12 -1.19 -14.84
C ASP A 32 -3.96 -2.02 -15.40
N LYS A 33 -2.95 -2.27 -14.56
CA LYS A 33 -1.78 -3.05 -14.92
C LYS A 33 -2.21 -4.52 -14.94
N LYS A 34 -2.62 -5.02 -16.09
CA LYS A 34 -2.92 -6.44 -16.27
C LYS A 34 -1.62 -7.25 -16.14
N ARG A 35 -1.34 -7.75 -14.94
CA ARG A 35 -0.18 -8.61 -14.64
C ARG A 35 -0.40 -10.09 -15.03
N GLU A 36 -1.51 -10.39 -15.70
CA GLU A 36 -1.84 -11.73 -16.17
C GLU A 36 -2.15 -11.74 -17.69
N PRO A 37 -1.53 -12.65 -18.47
CA PRO A 37 -1.87 -12.85 -19.86
C PRO A 37 -3.24 -13.51 -20.02
N GLU A 38 -4.03 -13.02 -20.99
CA GLU A 38 -5.20 -13.73 -21.50
C GLU A 38 -4.78 -14.99 -22.24
N VAL A 39 -5.25 -16.15 -21.77
CA VAL A 39 -5.19 -17.40 -22.53
C VAL A 39 -6.27 -17.29 -23.63
N LYS A 40 -5.85 -17.15 -24.89
CA LYS A 40 -6.77 -17.21 -26.03
C LYS A 40 -7.60 -18.50 -25.96
N LYS A 41 -8.94 -18.38 -26.01
CA LYS A 41 -9.84 -19.52 -26.23
C LYS A 41 -9.41 -20.25 -27.50
N ILE A 42 -8.91 -21.47 -27.35
CA ILE A 42 -8.79 -22.40 -28.47
C ILE A 42 -10.22 -22.84 -28.80
N GLU A 43 -10.76 -22.35 -29.91
CA GLU A 43 -12.00 -22.88 -30.47
C GLU A 43 -11.76 -24.34 -30.88
N LYS A 44 -12.44 -25.27 -30.20
CA LYS A 44 -12.50 -26.67 -30.67
C LYS A 44 -13.23 -26.70 -32.01
N LYS A 45 -12.53 -27.07 -33.08
CA LYS A 45 -13.18 -27.61 -34.29
C LYS A 45 -14.01 -28.81 -33.87
N LYS A 46 -15.34 -28.70 -33.95
CA LYS A 46 -16.24 -29.85 -33.89
C LYS A 46 -16.12 -30.61 -35.21
N THR A 47 -15.31 -31.65 -35.24
CA THR A 47 -15.40 -32.68 -36.28
C THR A 47 -16.37 -33.74 -35.78
N SER A 48 -17.64 -33.63 -36.16
CA SER A 48 -18.60 -34.73 -36.02
C SER A 48 -18.34 -35.72 -37.15
N VAL A 49 -17.84 -36.92 -36.82
CA VAL A 49 -17.91 -38.07 -37.73
C VAL A 49 -19.15 -38.87 -37.32
N GLU A 50 -20.10 -39.02 -38.23
CA GLU A 50 -21.25 -39.91 -38.04
C GLU A 50 -20.75 -41.36 -37.94
N ALA A 51 -20.98 -42.00 -36.80
CA ALA A 51 -20.75 -43.44 -36.64
C ALA A 51 -21.97 -44.18 -37.22
N GLU A 52 -21.79 -44.83 -38.37
CA GLU A 52 -22.76 -45.80 -38.89
C GLU A 52 -22.91 -46.96 -37.88
N LYS A 53 -24.13 -47.12 -37.35
CA LYS A 53 -24.50 -48.28 -36.54
C LYS A 53 -24.75 -49.47 -37.44
N ASN A 54 -23.81 -50.40 -37.47
CA ASN A 54 -24.03 -51.72 -38.07
C ASN A 54 -24.44 -52.71 -36.97
N TYR A 55 -25.73 -53.07 -36.95
CA TYR A 55 -26.25 -54.12 -36.05
C TYR A 55 -26.04 -55.49 -36.71
N PRO A 56 -25.40 -56.48 -36.04
CA PRO A 56 -25.47 -57.87 -36.47
C PRO A 56 -26.78 -58.53 -35.99
N PRO A 57 -27.32 -59.52 -36.73
CA PRO A 57 -28.58 -60.18 -36.42
C PRO A 57 -28.43 -61.19 -35.26
N GLU A 58 -29.51 -61.35 -34.50
CA GLU A 58 -29.67 -62.34 -33.43
C GLU A 58 -29.61 -63.78 -33.95
N GLU A 59 -28.76 -64.63 -33.36
CA GLU A 59 -29.06 -66.05 -33.19
C GLU A 59 -28.37 -66.67 -31.94
N LYS A 60 -29.23 -67.30 -31.13
CA LYS A 60 -29.09 -68.58 -30.38
C LYS A 60 -27.97 -68.76 -29.34
N SER A 61 -28.38 -68.49 -28.09
CA SER A 61 -28.21 -69.26 -26.85
C SER A 61 -27.31 -70.52 -26.88
N ALA A 62 -26.16 -70.43 -26.19
CA ALA A 62 -25.59 -71.53 -25.41
C ALA A 62 -24.70 -70.96 -24.26
N ASN A 63 -25.12 -71.23 -23.01
CA ASN A 63 -24.45 -71.06 -21.71
C ASN A 63 -23.27 -70.05 -21.60
N PRO A 64 -23.47 -68.85 -21.05
CA PRO A 64 -22.39 -68.00 -20.62
C PRO A 64 -21.84 -68.45 -19.23
N PRO A 65 -20.52 -68.41 -19.01
CA PRO A 65 -19.93 -68.63 -17.68
C PRO A 65 -20.46 -67.61 -16.67
N THR A 66 -20.69 -68.02 -15.43
CA THR A 66 -20.94 -67.08 -14.33
C THR A 66 -19.63 -66.39 -13.94
N TYR A 67 -19.53 -65.11 -14.24
CA TYR A 67 -18.49 -64.21 -13.73
C TYR A 67 -19.15 -63.24 -12.74
N ASP A 68 -18.56 -63.15 -11.55
CA ASP A 68 -18.91 -62.11 -10.57
C ASP A 68 -18.21 -60.82 -11.01
N ILE A 69 -18.98 -59.87 -11.55
CA ILE A 69 -18.44 -58.58 -11.96
C ILE A 69 -18.28 -57.72 -10.71
N THR A 70 -17.07 -57.69 -10.16
CA THR A 70 -16.72 -56.67 -9.18
C THR A 70 -16.67 -55.33 -9.89
N ASN A 71 -17.69 -54.49 -9.70
CA ASN A 71 -17.67 -53.11 -10.16
C ASN A 71 -16.53 -52.36 -9.46
N VAL A 72 -15.38 -52.29 -10.12
CA VAL A 72 -14.34 -51.33 -9.78
C VAL A 72 -14.73 -50.05 -10.49
N PRO A 73 -15.13 -48.97 -9.78
CA PRO A 73 -15.39 -47.71 -10.43
C PRO A 73 -14.12 -47.31 -11.19
N ALA A 74 -14.27 -46.94 -12.46
CA ALA A 74 -13.16 -46.40 -13.23
C ALA A 74 -12.65 -45.15 -12.50
N SER A 75 -11.51 -45.27 -11.82
CA SER A 75 -10.76 -44.13 -11.31
C SER A 75 -10.41 -43.26 -12.50
N SER A 76 -11.13 -42.16 -12.66
CA SER A 76 -10.69 -41.11 -13.54
C SER A 76 -9.52 -40.41 -12.86
N ASP A 77 -8.32 -40.61 -13.37
CA ASP A 77 -7.13 -39.85 -12.95
C ASP A 77 -7.20 -38.39 -13.42
N PHE A 78 -8.34 -37.98 -14.00
CA PHE A 78 -8.63 -36.63 -14.44
C PHE A 78 -8.94 -35.77 -13.21
N LYS A 79 -7.88 -35.22 -12.59
CA LYS A 79 -8.01 -34.10 -11.67
C LYS A 79 -8.67 -32.95 -12.42
N THR A 80 -9.94 -32.68 -12.11
CA THR A 80 -10.61 -31.48 -12.59
C THR A 80 -9.80 -30.28 -12.08
N SER A 81 -9.28 -29.48 -13.01
CA SER A 81 -8.70 -28.20 -12.63
C SER A 81 -9.80 -27.39 -11.95
N LEU A 82 -9.58 -27.00 -10.69
CA LEU A 82 -10.33 -25.95 -10.02
C LEU A 82 -10.46 -24.78 -11.01
N ILE A 83 -11.70 -24.36 -11.29
CA ILE A 83 -12.00 -23.45 -12.39
C ILE A 83 -11.20 -22.15 -12.38
N LYS A 84 -10.51 -21.66 -11.34
CA LYS A 84 -9.86 -20.33 -11.28
C LYS A 84 -10.84 -19.21 -11.64
N GLY A 85 -11.14 -18.37 -10.67
CA GLY A 85 -12.15 -17.35 -10.90
C GLY A 85 -11.61 -16.31 -11.83
N GLU A 86 -12.41 -16.06 -12.86
CA GLU A 86 -12.18 -14.97 -13.76
C GLU A 86 -12.59 -13.71 -13.00
N ASP A 87 -11.68 -12.75 -12.93
CA ASP A 87 -12.02 -11.39 -12.52
C ASP A 87 -13.01 -10.83 -13.55
N ILE A 88 -14.29 -10.80 -13.16
CA ILE A 88 -15.42 -10.34 -13.97
C ILE A 88 -15.75 -8.86 -13.73
N SER A 89 -14.89 -8.13 -13.02
CA SER A 89 -14.93 -6.67 -13.05
C SER A 89 -14.98 -6.23 -14.53
N PRO A 90 -15.83 -5.26 -14.91
CA PRO A 90 -15.97 -4.86 -16.31
C PRO A 90 -14.58 -4.53 -16.85
N LYS A 91 -14.07 -5.41 -17.73
CA LYS A 91 -12.80 -5.17 -18.41
C LYS A 91 -13.02 -3.91 -19.22
N PHE A 92 -12.40 -2.81 -18.80
CA PHE A 92 -12.32 -1.63 -19.62
C PHE A 92 -11.45 -2.01 -20.82
N ASP A 93 -12.05 -2.56 -21.89
CA ASP A 93 -11.35 -2.86 -23.15
C ASP A 93 -10.94 -1.54 -23.80
N ALA A 94 -9.87 -0.94 -23.29
CA ALA A 94 -9.01 -0.08 -24.08
C ALA A 94 -7.94 -1.01 -24.66
N ASP A 95 -7.54 -0.85 -25.91
CA ASP A 95 -6.36 -1.52 -26.45
C ASP A 95 -5.16 -1.16 -25.54
N TYR A 96 -4.82 -2.04 -24.61
CA TYR A 96 -3.76 -1.84 -23.64
C TYR A 96 -2.44 -1.94 -24.37
N GLN A 97 -1.84 -0.78 -24.62
CA GLN A 97 -0.45 -0.71 -25.02
C GLN A 97 0.38 -0.65 -23.74
N ASN A 98 1.16 -1.70 -23.51
CA ASN A 98 1.99 -1.83 -22.30
C ASN A 98 3.03 -0.71 -22.22
N ASN A 99 3.41 -0.13 -23.36
CA ASN A 99 4.39 0.93 -23.40
C ASN A 99 3.72 2.28 -23.57
N TYR A 100 4.19 3.24 -22.80
CA TYR A 100 3.83 4.63 -23.01
C TYR A 100 4.93 5.57 -22.52
N PHE A 101 4.87 6.78 -23.03
CA PHE A 101 5.66 7.89 -22.55
C PHE A 101 4.80 9.14 -22.55
N GLN A 102 4.79 9.87 -21.44
CA GLN A 102 4.04 11.09 -21.26
C GLN A 102 4.92 12.21 -20.74
N LEU A 103 4.66 13.41 -21.27
CA LEU A 103 5.30 14.65 -20.85
C LEU A 103 4.23 15.70 -20.62
N GLY A 104 4.34 16.43 -19.52
CA GLY A 104 3.42 17.50 -19.19
C GLY A 104 4.11 18.66 -18.50
N MET A 105 3.51 19.83 -18.62
CA MET A 105 3.93 21.04 -17.93
C MET A 105 2.73 21.81 -17.39
N GLY A 106 2.97 22.57 -16.33
CA GLY A 106 1.90 23.22 -15.59
C GLY A 106 2.29 24.52 -14.91
N ASN A 107 1.33 25.11 -14.20
CA ASN A 107 1.59 26.24 -13.33
C ASN A 107 2.52 25.83 -12.16
N TYR A 108 3.06 26.81 -11.43
CA TYR A 108 4.14 26.60 -10.45
C TYR A 108 5.41 25.98 -11.05
N GLY A 109 5.61 26.10 -12.37
CA GLY A 109 6.73 25.47 -13.07
C GLY A 109 6.71 23.96 -12.93
N LYS A 110 5.50 23.36 -12.86
CA LYS A 110 5.33 21.93 -12.71
C LYS A 110 5.76 21.23 -13.99
N ILE A 111 6.60 20.21 -13.88
CA ILE A 111 7.06 19.39 -15.00
C ILE A 111 6.85 17.93 -14.64
N LEU A 112 6.21 17.19 -15.53
CA LEU A 112 5.97 15.76 -15.42
C LEU A 112 6.62 15.04 -16.60
N ALA A 113 7.39 14.01 -16.30
CA ALA A 113 7.81 13.02 -17.28
C ALA A 113 7.56 11.63 -16.70
N ASP A 114 6.82 10.79 -17.40
CA ASP A 114 6.49 9.45 -16.93
C ASP A 114 6.48 8.50 -18.12
N GLY A 115 6.95 7.28 -17.92
CA GLY A 115 6.99 6.31 -18.98
C GLY A 115 7.16 4.90 -18.47
N ASN A 116 6.64 3.95 -19.24
CA ASN A 116 6.80 2.54 -19.01
C ASN A 116 7.12 1.87 -20.33
N ILE A 117 8.04 0.91 -20.31
CA ILE A 117 8.32 0.02 -21.42
C ILE A 117 8.41 -1.41 -20.89
N SER A 118 7.68 -2.34 -21.49
CA SER A 118 7.82 -3.75 -21.24
C SER A 118 7.72 -4.56 -22.54
N THR A 119 8.45 -5.67 -22.58
CA THR A 119 8.40 -6.60 -23.69
C THR A 119 8.32 -8.02 -23.15
N LYS A 120 7.53 -8.85 -23.86
CA LYS A 120 7.54 -10.30 -23.66
C LYS A 120 8.57 -10.91 -24.59
N LEU A 121 9.44 -11.73 -24.03
CA LEU A 121 10.44 -12.52 -24.73
C LEU A 121 9.85 -13.89 -25.08
N GLU A 122 10.45 -14.59 -26.04
CA GLU A 122 9.95 -15.89 -26.53
C GLU A 122 9.92 -16.99 -25.45
N ASN A 123 10.69 -16.85 -24.36
CA ASN A 123 10.81 -17.85 -23.29
C ASN A 123 9.80 -17.63 -22.14
N ASP A 124 8.61 -17.09 -22.41
CA ASP A 124 7.63 -16.72 -21.38
C ASP A 124 8.25 -15.86 -20.27
N MET A 125 9.12 -14.93 -20.66
CA MET A 125 9.69 -13.93 -19.77
C MET A 125 9.16 -12.56 -20.17
N GLU A 126 8.90 -11.71 -19.19
CA GLU A 126 8.56 -10.32 -19.40
C GLU A 126 9.62 -9.47 -18.72
N VAL A 127 10.21 -8.55 -19.46
CA VAL A 127 11.16 -7.57 -18.91
C VAL A 127 10.63 -6.17 -19.20
N GLY A 128 10.80 -5.27 -18.24
CA GLY A 128 10.40 -3.89 -18.43
C GLY A 128 11.07 -2.94 -17.46
N GLY A 129 10.82 -1.66 -17.70
CA GLY A 129 11.23 -0.59 -16.81
C GLY A 129 10.23 0.56 -16.85
N ASP A 130 10.23 1.34 -15.79
CA ASP A 130 9.47 2.57 -15.68
C ASP A 130 10.33 3.71 -15.17
N VAL A 131 9.93 4.91 -15.58
CA VAL A 131 10.49 6.17 -15.11
C VAL A 131 9.36 7.09 -14.73
N HIS A 132 9.52 7.76 -13.60
CA HIS A 132 8.63 8.79 -13.14
C HIS A 132 9.47 9.98 -12.67
N PHE A 133 9.14 11.17 -13.11
CA PHE A 133 9.78 12.41 -12.71
C PHE A 133 8.73 13.50 -12.57
N LEU A 134 8.70 14.13 -11.40
CA LEU A 134 7.83 15.26 -11.10
C LEU A 134 8.65 16.37 -10.45
N SER A 135 8.48 17.60 -10.91
CA SER A 135 9.16 18.77 -10.37
C SER A 135 8.19 19.93 -10.22
N THR A 136 8.40 20.76 -9.20
CA THR A 136 7.71 22.04 -9.02
C THR A 136 8.67 23.09 -8.46
N THR A 137 8.47 24.34 -8.86
CA THR A 137 9.26 25.48 -8.35
C THR A 137 8.81 25.94 -6.95
N GLY A 138 7.74 25.37 -6.42
CA GLY A 138 7.24 25.64 -5.07
C GLY A 138 6.44 26.94 -4.94
N LEU A 139 6.30 27.39 -3.69
CA LEU A 139 5.50 28.53 -3.24
C LEU A 139 6.33 29.82 -3.14
N ARG A 140 6.97 30.25 -4.24
CA ARG A 140 7.86 31.44 -4.29
C ARG A 140 7.21 32.78 -3.90
N LYS A 141 5.88 32.85 -3.87
CA LYS A 141 5.12 34.05 -3.47
C LYS A 141 4.68 34.02 -2.00
N VAL A 142 4.84 32.89 -1.32
CA VAL A 142 4.39 32.69 0.06
C VAL A 142 5.57 32.63 1.02
N TYR A 143 6.70 32.07 0.58
CA TYR A 143 7.93 32.00 1.34
C TYR A 143 9.02 32.78 0.62
N ASP A 144 9.83 33.52 1.39
CA ASP A 144 10.98 34.27 0.88
C ASP A 144 12.17 33.35 0.53
N TRP A 145 12.15 32.11 1.02
CA TRP A 145 13.14 31.07 0.77
C TRP A 145 12.63 29.98 -0.18
N ASN A 146 13.53 29.07 -0.55
CA ASN A 146 13.24 28.02 -1.53
C ASN A 146 12.29 26.94 -1.00
N SER A 147 11.22 26.67 -1.73
CA SER A 147 10.23 25.61 -1.48
C SER A 147 10.10 24.63 -2.66
N LYS A 148 11.13 24.57 -3.52
CA LYS A 148 11.21 23.64 -4.65
C LYS A 148 11.12 22.19 -4.18
N GLN A 149 10.43 21.37 -4.97
CA GLN A 149 10.34 19.92 -4.74
C GLN A 149 10.50 19.18 -6.06
N ASN A 150 11.19 18.05 -6.02
CA ASN A 150 11.36 17.14 -7.15
C ASN A 150 11.34 15.71 -6.64
N SER A 151 10.65 14.83 -7.34
CA SER A 151 10.72 13.39 -7.14
C SER A 151 11.09 12.71 -8.45
N ALA A 152 11.94 11.70 -8.36
CA ALA A 152 12.34 10.87 -9.49
C ALA A 152 12.33 9.41 -9.05
N ASN A 153 11.81 8.52 -9.89
CA ASN A 153 11.85 7.10 -9.66
C ASN A 153 12.16 6.38 -10.97
N VAL A 154 13.05 5.40 -10.90
CA VAL A 154 13.38 4.52 -12.02
C VAL A 154 13.25 3.09 -11.50
N GLY A 155 12.39 2.32 -12.15
CA GLY A 155 12.13 0.92 -11.85
C GLY A 155 12.54 0.02 -12.99
N ALA A 156 12.98 -1.19 -12.68
CA ALA A 156 13.15 -2.28 -13.62
C ALA A 156 12.56 -3.55 -13.03
N PHE A 157 11.94 -4.37 -13.87
CA PHE A 157 11.37 -5.64 -13.45
C PHE A 157 11.61 -6.75 -14.48
N LEU A 158 11.66 -7.97 -13.99
CA LEU A 158 11.68 -9.19 -14.77
C LEU A 158 10.71 -10.20 -14.15
N ASN A 159 9.78 -10.68 -14.96
CA ASN A 159 8.89 -11.79 -14.63
C ASN A 159 9.26 -12.99 -15.50
N SER A 160 9.35 -14.18 -14.92
CA SER A 160 9.54 -15.43 -15.64
C SER A 160 8.40 -16.37 -15.28
N TYR A 161 7.67 -16.83 -16.28
CA TYR A 161 6.53 -17.73 -16.11
C TYR A 161 6.98 -19.15 -16.44
N GLY A 162 7.45 -19.88 -15.44
CA GLY A 162 7.86 -21.28 -15.59
C GLY A 162 6.70 -22.25 -15.43
N GLU A 163 6.92 -23.54 -15.71
CA GLU A 163 5.87 -24.57 -15.57
C GLU A 163 5.38 -24.74 -14.12
N LYS A 164 6.28 -24.60 -13.15
CA LYS A 164 6.00 -24.85 -11.73
C LYS A 164 5.59 -23.60 -10.94
N GLY A 165 5.79 -22.41 -11.50
CA GLY A 165 5.57 -21.17 -10.78
C GLY A 165 6.01 -19.92 -11.53
N LYS A 166 5.72 -18.77 -10.93
CA LYS A 166 6.08 -17.44 -11.41
C LYS A 166 7.23 -16.90 -10.56
N PHE A 167 8.33 -16.56 -11.20
CA PHE A 167 9.41 -15.79 -10.59
C PHE A 167 9.27 -14.32 -10.99
N SER A 168 9.36 -13.40 -10.04
CA SER A 168 9.35 -11.97 -10.29
C SER A 168 10.46 -11.29 -9.52
N ILE A 169 11.25 -10.45 -10.17
CA ILE A 169 12.25 -9.59 -9.52
C ILE A 169 12.01 -8.15 -9.95
N ASN A 170 12.07 -7.22 -9.00
CA ASN A 170 12.03 -5.80 -9.28
C ASN A 170 13.10 -5.04 -8.50
N ALA A 171 13.69 -4.06 -9.17
CA ALA A 171 14.64 -3.13 -8.60
C ALA A 171 14.15 -1.71 -8.85
N ASP A 172 14.09 -0.91 -7.80
CA ASP A 172 13.58 0.46 -7.85
C ASP A 172 14.61 1.41 -7.24
N TYR A 173 14.88 2.52 -7.92
CA TYR A 173 15.67 3.63 -7.42
C TYR A 173 14.78 4.87 -7.30
N GLY A 174 14.53 5.34 -6.09
CA GLY A 174 13.78 6.55 -5.79
C GLY A 174 14.70 7.67 -5.30
N LEU A 175 14.44 8.89 -5.74
CA LEU A 175 15.12 10.10 -5.30
C LEU A 175 14.08 11.18 -5.04
N ASP A 176 13.98 11.63 -3.80
CA ASP A 176 13.14 12.76 -3.42
C ASP A 176 14.04 13.91 -2.98
N ASN A 177 13.83 15.09 -3.57
CA ASN A 177 14.57 16.30 -3.31
C ASN A 177 13.59 17.42 -2.97
N TYR A 178 13.54 17.80 -1.71
CA TYR A 178 12.61 18.79 -1.18
C TYR A 178 13.36 19.78 -0.28
N ASN A 179 12.62 20.70 0.35
CA ASN A 179 13.19 21.67 1.27
C ASN A 179 12.42 21.65 2.59
N TYR A 180 13.08 21.90 3.72
CA TYR A 180 12.40 22.20 4.99
C TYR A 180 11.86 23.63 5.01
N TYR A 181 10.99 23.95 4.04
CA TYR A 181 10.50 25.32 3.83
C TYR A 181 9.43 25.75 4.84
N GLY A 182 8.97 24.85 5.72
CA GLY A 182 7.87 25.10 6.65
C GLY A 182 8.24 25.92 7.89
N ILE A 183 9.07 26.96 7.73
CA ILE A 183 9.50 27.84 8.82
C ILE A 183 8.38 28.83 9.15
N TYR A 184 7.92 28.85 10.40
CA TYR A 184 6.78 29.66 10.82
C TYR A 184 7.08 30.63 11.97
N THR A 185 8.22 30.51 12.65
CA THR A 185 8.56 31.37 13.81
C THR A 185 9.93 32.02 13.73
N LEU A 186 10.97 31.36 13.20
CA LEU A 186 12.33 31.91 13.14
C LEU A 186 12.72 32.26 11.71
N THR A 187 12.51 33.52 11.32
CA THR A 187 12.82 33.96 9.94
C THR A 187 14.33 33.83 9.67
N PRO A 188 14.75 33.13 8.60
CA PRO A 188 16.15 33.06 8.22
C PRO A 188 16.73 34.44 7.94
N ALA A 189 18.00 34.67 8.32
CA ALA A 189 18.67 35.95 8.10
C ALA A 189 18.90 36.30 6.61
N SER A 190 18.76 35.31 5.72
CA SER A 190 18.91 35.47 4.27
C SER A 190 17.89 34.62 3.53
N ASN A 191 17.37 35.16 2.43
CA ASN A 191 16.46 34.45 1.53
C ASN A 191 17.13 33.28 0.78
N ASN A 192 18.46 33.23 0.77
CA ASN A 192 19.25 32.16 0.14
C ASN A 192 19.66 31.05 1.12
N VAL A 193 18.94 30.89 2.24
CA VAL A 193 19.20 29.79 3.19
C VAL A 193 19.09 28.44 2.47
N ASN A 194 20.07 27.57 2.69
CA ASN A 194 20.02 26.21 2.16
C ASN A 194 19.13 25.34 3.05
N LEU A 195 17.90 25.07 2.59
CA LEU A 195 16.94 24.22 3.28
C LEU A 195 16.82 22.83 2.63
N GLN A 196 17.71 22.52 1.68
CA GLN A 196 17.58 21.36 0.81
C GLN A 196 17.74 20.06 1.57
N GLN A 197 16.88 19.11 1.23
CA GLN A 197 16.88 17.74 1.71
C GLN A 197 16.76 16.81 0.53
N LYS A 198 17.59 15.78 0.54
CA LYS A 198 17.63 14.79 -0.51
C LYS A 198 17.61 13.42 0.13
N THR A 199 16.69 12.57 -0.29
CA THR A 199 16.64 11.17 0.09
C THR A 199 16.80 10.33 -1.16
N SER A 200 17.49 9.21 -1.03
CA SER A 200 17.78 8.27 -2.11
C SER A 200 17.52 6.87 -1.57
N GLN A 201 16.62 6.14 -2.21
CA GLN A 201 16.23 4.79 -1.78
C GLN A 201 16.37 3.80 -2.93
N ILE A 202 17.07 2.69 -2.67
CA ILE A 202 17.12 1.52 -3.54
C ILE A 202 16.25 0.44 -2.91
N LYS A 203 15.36 -0.18 -3.69
CA LYS A 203 14.61 -1.38 -3.28
C LYS A 203 14.93 -2.51 -4.24
N LEU A 204 15.15 -3.70 -3.71
CA LEU A 204 15.30 -4.92 -4.50
C LEU A 204 14.38 -5.98 -3.91
N ASN A 205 13.43 -6.45 -4.70
CA ASN A 205 12.48 -7.46 -4.25
C ASN A 205 12.46 -8.64 -5.21
N GLY A 206 12.39 -9.83 -4.66
CA GLY A 206 12.24 -11.09 -5.38
C GLY A 206 11.05 -11.86 -4.84
N TYR A 207 10.27 -12.46 -5.74
CA TYR A 207 9.08 -13.23 -5.44
C TYR A 207 9.13 -14.51 -6.24
N TYR A 208 8.77 -15.61 -5.62
CA TYR A 208 8.53 -16.88 -6.30
C TYR A 208 7.20 -17.46 -5.81
N ASP A 209 6.22 -17.49 -6.70
CA ASP A 209 4.89 -18.05 -6.44
C ASP A 209 4.78 -19.42 -7.12
N PHE A 210 4.48 -20.48 -6.36
CA PHE A 210 4.29 -21.81 -6.92
C PHE A 210 2.86 -21.97 -7.47
N TYR A 211 2.69 -22.47 -8.69
CA TYR A 211 1.36 -22.66 -9.29
C TYR A 211 0.62 -23.87 -8.73
N SER A 212 1.35 -24.96 -8.50
CA SER A 212 0.82 -26.16 -7.86
C SER A 212 1.96 -26.84 -7.09
N ASN A 213 1.97 -26.66 -5.78
CA ASN A 213 2.86 -27.38 -4.89
C ASN A 213 2.08 -27.75 -3.63
N ASP A 214 2.35 -28.93 -3.07
CA ASP A 214 1.56 -29.48 -1.97
C ASP A 214 1.88 -28.84 -0.61
N ILE A 215 3.01 -28.13 -0.50
CA ILE A 215 3.52 -27.61 0.77
C ILE A 215 4.09 -26.19 0.68
N LEU A 216 4.89 -25.80 -0.32
CA LEU A 216 5.48 -24.46 -0.40
C LEU A 216 4.71 -23.59 -1.39
N ASN A 217 4.06 -22.53 -0.89
CA ASN A 217 3.18 -21.66 -1.66
C ASN A 217 3.91 -20.48 -2.28
N ASP A 218 4.62 -19.70 -1.45
CA ASP A 218 5.42 -18.58 -1.94
C ASP A 218 6.68 -18.32 -1.10
N VAL A 219 7.67 -17.74 -1.76
CA VAL A 219 8.90 -17.22 -1.18
C VAL A 219 9.04 -15.76 -1.58
N ARG A 220 9.32 -14.89 -0.62
CA ARG A 220 9.48 -13.46 -0.85
C ARG A 220 10.74 -12.97 -0.17
N LEU A 221 11.53 -12.21 -0.91
CA LEU A 221 12.74 -11.55 -0.46
C LEU A 221 12.57 -10.08 -0.74
N LYS A 222 12.69 -9.23 0.28
CA LYS A 222 12.69 -7.78 0.10
C LYS A 222 13.95 -7.22 0.72
N SER A 223 14.55 -6.23 0.07
CA SER A 223 15.58 -5.42 0.68
C SER A 223 15.43 -3.97 0.27
N SER A 224 15.81 -3.08 1.18
CA SER A 224 15.83 -1.65 0.92
C SER A 224 17.07 -1.00 1.53
N PHE A 225 17.59 0.01 0.85
CA PHE A 225 18.72 0.81 1.29
C PHE A 225 18.36 2.28 1.10
N LEU A 226 18.40 3.08 2.16
CA LEU A 226 18.09 4.50 2.10
C LEU A 226 19.27 5.31 2.60
N THR A 227 19.53 6.43 1.94
CA THR A 227 20.48 7.46 2.38
C THR A 227 19.88 8.84 2.23
N ASP A 228 20.30 9.80 3.06
CA ASP A 228 19.88 11.20 2.91
C ASP A 228 21.03 12.22 2.87
N GLU A 229 20.68 13.50 2.72
CA GLU A 229 21.58 14.65 2.65
C GLU A 229 22.44 14.82 3.92
N PHE A 230 21.97 14.32 5.06
CA PHE A 230 22.65 14.38 6.34
C PHE A 230 23.39 13.09 6.69
N HIS A 231 23.61 12.23 5.69
CA HIS A 231 24.34 10.98 5.81
C HIS A 231 23.66 9.91 6.68
N ALA A 232 22.34 10.00 6.91
CA ALA A 232 21.60 8.86 7.44
C ALA A 232 21.74 7.67 6.50
N LYS A 233 21.78 6.47 7.08
CA LYS A 233 21.84 5.21 6.35
C LYS A 233 20.87 4.22 6.96
N GLU A 234 19.98 3.68 6.14
CA GLU A 234 19.08 2.61 6.54
C GLU A 234 19.27 1.41 5.62
N THR A 235 19.25 0.22 6.19
CA THR A 235 19.26 -1.06 5.49
C THR A 235 18.19 -1.96 6.09
N GLN A 236 17.29 -2.45 5.25
CA GLN A 236 16.26 -3.40 5.63
C GLN A 236 16.37 -4.65 4.75
N ALA A 237 16.17 -5.82 5.33
CA ALA A 237 16.01 -7.06 4.59
C ALA A 237 14.94 -7.94 5.25
N GLU A 238 14.04 -8.50 4.44
CA GLU A 238 12.93 -9.33 4.89
C GLU A 238 12.87 -10.61 4.04
N VAL A 239 12.76 -11.75 4.70
CA VAL A 239 12.59 -13.07 4.07
C VAL A 239 11.32 -13.69 4.60
N MET A 240 10.35 -13.90 3.71
CA MET A 240 9.09 -14.58 4.02
C MET A 240 8.99 -15.91 3.27
N LEU A 241 8.62 -16.96 3.98
CA LEU A 241 8.31 -18.27 3.45
C LEU A 241 6.89 -18.64 3.90
N ASN A 242 6.03 -18.95 2.94
CA ASN A 242 4.67 -19.39 3.24
C ASN A 242 4.51 -20.85 2.81
N LEU A 243 4.34 -21.72 3.81
CA LEU A 243 4.02 -23.12 3.60
C LEU A 243 2.52 -23.29 3.74
N SER A 244 1.85 -23.94 2.80
CA SER A 244 0.43 -24.25 2.89
C SER A 244 0.11 -25.64 2.37
N LYS A 245 -0.86 -26.29 3.01
CA LYS A 245 -1.48 -27.52 2.54
C LYS A 245 -2.98 -27.32 2.50
N HIS A 246 -3.53 -27.35 1.29
CA HIS A 246 -4.94 -27.07 1.03
C HIS A 246 -5.77 -28.34 0.85
N GLY A 247 -7.06 -28.26 1.16
CA GLY A 247 -8.04 -29.30 0.82
C GLY A 247 -7.85 -30.63 1.57
N VAL A 248 -7.40 -30.58 2.82
CA VAL A 248 -7.36 -31.78 3.67
C VAL A 248 -8.79 -32.12 4.09
N GLU A 249 -9.33 -33.22 3.59
CA GLU A 249 -10.65 -33.71 3.98
C GLU A 249 -10.64 -34.23 5.42
N ILE A 250 -11.62 -33.82 6.22
CA ILE A 250 -11.80 -34.33 7.59
C ILE A 250 -12.91 -35.39 7.52
N TYR A 251 -12.53 -36.67 7.60
CA TYR A 251 -13.46 -37.82 7.51
C TYR A 251 -14.64 -37.78 8.49
N SER A 252 -14.56 -37.00 9.57
CA SER A 252 -15.62 -36.84 10.57
C SER A 252 -16.64 -35.74 10.26
N PHE A 253 -16.38 -34.87 9.29
CA PHE A 253 -17.27 -33.77 8.88
C PHE A 253 -17.37 -33.71 7.35
N ASN A 254 -18.45 -34.25 6.78
CA ASN A 254 -18.74 -34.08 5.36
C ASN A 254 -18.84 -32.57 5.03
N ASP A 255 -18.31 -32.17 3.87
CA ASP A 255 -18.36 -30.81 3.32
C ASP A 255 -17.55 -29.71 4.05
N VAL A 256 -16.56 -30.10 4.87
CA VAL A 256 -15.60 -29.16 5.47
C VAL A 256 -14.19 -29.40 4.92
N ASN A 257 -13.63 -28.38 4.28
CA ASN A 257 -12.25 -28.39 3.80
C ASN A 257 -11.32 -27.73 4.80
N LEU A 258 -10.20 -28.36 5.11
CA LEU A 258 -9.16 -27.79 5.96
C LEU A 258 -7.98 -27.30 5.12
N ASN A 259 -7.56 -26.08 5.38
CA ASN A 259 -6.29 -25.53 4.95
C ASN A 259 -5.39 -25.32 6.17
N ALA A 260 -4.15 -25.78 6.10
CA ALA A 260 -3.13 -25.51 7.10
C ALA A 260 -2.04 -24.64 6.47
N ASP A 261 -1.73 -23.51 7.10
CA ASP A 261 -0.71 -22.56 6.67
C ASP A 261 0.35 -22.40 7.78
N LEU A 262 1.60 -22.23 7.40
CA LEU A 262 2.72 -21.86 8.27
C LEU A 262 3.53 -20.77 7.59
N GLY A 263 3.39 -19.55 8.08
CA GLY A 263 4.23 -18.43 7.69
C GLY A 263 5.51 -18.37 8.52
N LEU A 264 6.65 -18.19 7.88
CA LEU A 264 7.93 -17.86 8.51
C LEU A 264 8.38 -16.51 7.98
N ASN A 265 8.68 -15.56 8.86
CA ASN A 265 9.23 -14.26 8.50
C ASN A 265 10.50 -13.98 9.30
N VAL A 266 11.54 -13.49 8.64
CA VAL A 266 12.72 -12.91 9.29
C VAL A 266 12.97 -11.55 8.67
N GLU A 267 12.92 -10.53 9.50
CA GLU A 267 13.13 -9.13 9.12
C GLU A 267 14.29 -8.54 9.93
N THR A 268 15.22 -7.87 9.25
CA THR A 268 16.25 -7.06 9.88
C THR A 268 16.16 -5.64 9.36
N LEU A 269 16.37 -4.68 10.26
CA LEU A 269 16.35 -3.26 9.97
C LEU A 269 17.47 -2.60 10.77
N LYS A 270 18.38 -1.91 10.10
CA LYS A 270 19.42 -1.10 10.74
C LYS A 270 19.38 0.31 10.20
N THR A 271 19.36 1.29 11.09
CA THR A 271 19.36 2.71 10.76
C THR A 271 20.41 3.42 11.60
N ASP A 272 21.28 4.19 10.95
CA ASP A 272 22.32 5.00 11.57
C ASP A 272 22.16 6.46 11.13
N PHE A 273 22.13 7.39 12.07
CA PHE A 273 22.09 8.84 11.84
C PHE A 273 23.44 9.49 12.19
N ASP A 274 23.80 10.59 11.51
CA ASP A 274 25.13 11.23 11.67
C ASP A 274 25.10 12.64 12.26
N ILE A 275 23.91 13.22 12.45
CA ILE A 275 23.73 14.55 13.05
C ILE A 275 23.17 14.45 14.48
N LEU A 276 23.25 15.55 15.22
CA LEU A 276 22.69 15.71 16.57
C LEU A 276 23.17 14.61 17.54
N ASP A 277 22.27 13.77 18.06
CA ASP A 277 22.58 12.71 19.01
C ASP A 277 23.15 11.46 18.33
N LYS A 278 23.13 11.39 16.99
CA LYS A 278 23.57 10.23 16.19
C LYS A 278 22.87 8.95 16.63
N ASN A 279 21.54 9.00 16.67
CA ASN A 279 20.75 7.82 16.99
C ASN A 279 21.08 6.68 16.03
N SER A 280 21.10 5.47 16.57
CA SER A 280 21.28 4.24 15.82
C SER A 280 20.32 3.19 16.37
N SER A 281 19.63 2.51 15.47
CA SER A 281 18.64 1.50 15.76
C SER A 281 18.94 0.24 14.95
N GLU A 282 18.94 -0.92 15.60
CA GLU A 282 19.08 -2.23 14.97
C GLU A 282 17.98 -3.15 15.49
N PHE A 283 17.22 -3.73 14.55
CA PHE A 283 16.15 -4.68 14.80
C PHE A 283 16.42 -5.99 14.07
N LEU A 284 16.13 -7.09 14.75
CA LEU A 284 15.95 -8.41 14.16
C LEU A 284 14.65 -8.98 14.71
N ASN A 285 13.67 -9.18 13.82
CA ASN A 285 12.40 -9.80 14.13
C ASN A 285 12.29 -11.15 13.42
N ALA A 286 12.00 -12.22 14.15
CA ALA A 286 11.73 -13.53 13.59
C ALA A 286 10.33 -14.00 14.04
N THR A 287 9.45 -14.26 13.07
CA THR A 287 8.05 -14.63 13.32
C THR A 287 7.72 -15.99 12.74
N VAL A 288 7.02 -16.81 13.52
CA VAL A 288 6.41 -18.07 13.10
C VAL A 288 4.90 -17.95 13.28
N ALA A 289 4.14 -18.18 12.21
CA ALA A 289 2.71 -17.92 12.15
C ALA A 289 1.93 -19.16 11.65
N PRO A 290 1.73 -20.20 12.50
CA PRO A 290 0.82 -21.30 12.19
C PRO A 290 -0.64 -20.83 12.15
N LYS A 291 -1.39 -21.35 11.19
CA LYS A 291 -2.80 -21.04 10.99
C LYS A 291 -3.52 -22.23 10.38
N ILE A 292 -4.75 -22.47 10.82
CA ILE A 292 -5.66 -23.45 10.26
C ILE A 292 -6.94 -22.71 9.86
N THR A 293 -7.44 -22.98 8.67
CA THR A 293 -8.70 -22.42 8.18
C THR A 293 -9.64 -23.55 7.78
N PHE A 294 -10.81 -23.56 8.39
CA PHE A 294 -11.90 -24.46 8.07
C PHE A 294 -12.86 -23.75 7.14
N PHE A 295 -13.04 -24.27 5.94
CA PHE A 295 -13.96 -23.74 4.94
C PHE A 295 -15.20 -24.61 4.86
N LYS A 296 -16.36 -23.95 4.79
CA LYS A 296 -17.62 -24.56 4.42
C LYS A 296 -18.33 -23.61 3.45
N GLU A 297 -18.38 -23.99 2.18
CA GLU A 297 -18.86 -23.13 1.09
C GLU A 297 -18.13 -21.78 1.09
N ASN A 298 -18.86 -20.67 1.20
CA ASN A 298 -18.32 -19.29 1.23
C ASN A 298 -18.06 -18.77 2.67
N SER A 299 -18.29 -19.60 3.68
CA SER A 299 -18.00 -19.30 5.09
C SER A 299 -16.69 -19.95 5.52
N TYR A 300 -16.01 -19.33 6.49
CA TYR A 300 -14.81 -19.93 7.07
C TYR A 300 -14.61 -19.56 8.53
N LEU A 301 -13.89 -20.44 9.24
CA LEU A 301 -13.31 -20.19 10.55
C LEU A 301 -11.80 -20.34 10.44
N MET A 302 -11.08 -19.25 10.67
CA MET A 302 -9.63 -19.20 10.75
C MET A 302 -9.21 -19.16 12.22
N ILE A 303 -8.26 -20.00 12.60
CA ILE A 303 -7.62 -20.00 13.92
C ILE A 303 -6.12 -20.09 13.70
N GLY A 304 -5.35 -19.20 14.32
CA GLY A 304 -3.91 -19.17 14.22
C GLY A 304 -3.26 -18.41 15.36
N SER A 305 -1.95 -18.30 15.29
CA SER A 305 -1.17 -17.57 16.27
C SER A 305 0.15 -17.16 15.66
N ASP A 306 0.60 -15.94 15.95
CA ASP A 306 1.96 -15.51 15.62
C ASP A 306 2.83 -15.56 16.88
N PHE A 307 4.03 -16.10 16.73
CA PHE A 307 5.07 -16.06 17.74
C PHE A 307 6.24 -15.28 17.17
N SER A 308 6.54 -14.12 17.73
CA SER A 308 7.60 -13.24 17.23
C SER A 308 8.70 -13.06 18.27
N PHE A 309 9.95 -13.16 17.87
CA PHE A 309 11.11 -12.82 18.67
C PHE A 309 11.74 -11.55 18.12
N LEU A 310 11.74 -10.48 18.91
CA LEU A 310 12.35 -9.21 18.57
C LEU A 310 13.61 -8.99 19.40
N ASN A 311 14.73 -8.82 18.71
CA ASN A 311 15.95 -8.22 19.25
C ASN A 311 16.00 -6.77 18.76
N ALA A 312 15.95 -5.82 19.69
CA ALA A 312 16.04 -4.39 19.42
C ALA A 312 17.22 -3.80 20.18
N LYS A 313 17.99 -2.96 19.50
CA LYS A 313 19.16 -2.29 20.03
C LYS A 313 19.12 -0.84 19.62
N ASN A 314 19.23 0.07 20.59
CA ASN A 314 19.30 1.50 20.34
C ASN A 314 20.53 2.08 21.04
N SER A 315 21.20 3.03 20.39
CA SER A 315 22.32 3.77 20.96
C SER A 315 22.37 5.18 20.39
N ASN A 316 22.90 6.12 21.16
CA ASN A 316 23.17 7.49 20.73
C ASN A 316 24.31 8.08 21.59
N LEU A 317 24.75 9.30 21.29
CA LEU A 317 25.83 9.98 22.01
C LEU A 317 25.46 10.38 23.45
N SER A 318 24.16 10.56 23.71
CA SER A 318 23.62 10.96 25.02
C SER A 318 23.50 9.79 26.00
N LEU A 319 23.49 8.54 25.51
CA LEU A 319 23.42 7.32 26.29
C LEU A 319 24.83 6.79 26.57
N ALA A 320 25.13 6.50 27.84
CA ALA A 320 26.42 5.93 28.24
C ALA A 320 26.65 4.51 27.68
N ASP A 321 25.58 3.72 27.55
CA ASP A 321 25.59 2.35 27.05
C ASP A 321 24.45 2.13 26.05
N GLN A 322 24.66 1.16 25.15
CA GLN A 322 23.62 0.68 24.22
C GLN A 322 22.45 0.05 24.97
N VAL A 323 21.23 0.52 24.71
CA VAL A 323 19.99 -0.07 25.23
C VAL A 323 19.63 -1.29 24.40
N LYS A 324 19.48 -2.45 25.05
CA LYS A 324 19.12 -3.72 24.40
C LYS A 324 17.79 -4.21 24.95
N ASN A 325 16.87 -4.54 24.07
CA ASN A 325 15.56 -5.10 24.40
C ASN A 325 15.32 -6.37 23.58
N ASN A 326 15.27 -7.51 24.27
CA ASN A 326 15.01 -8.81 23.67
C ASN A 326 13.69 -9.33 24.24
N LYS A 327 12.67 -9.43 23.40
CA LYS A 327 11.34 -9.82 23.85
C LYS A 327 10.69 -10.79 22.87
N THR A 328 10.06 -11.82 23.42
CA THR A 328 9.20 -12.73 22.69
C THR A 328 7.75 -12.28 22.86
N TYR A 329 7.00 -12.34 21.77
CA TYR A 329 5.61 -11.92 21.68
C TYR A 329 4.76 -13.07 21.18
N TRP A 330 3.53 -13.10 21.67
CA TRP A 330 2.51 -14.05 21.28
C TRP A 330 1.24 -13.29 20.88
N PHE A 331 0.80 -13.47 19.64
CA PHE A 331 -0.38 -12.80 19.09
C PHE A 331 -1.39 -13.85 18.63
N PRO A 332 -2.43 -14.15 19.42
CA PRO A 332 -3.49 -15.04 18.97
C PRO A 332 -4.26 -14.40 17.80
N LYS A 333 -4.65 -15.22 16.82
CA LYS A 333 -5.43 -14.80 15.66
C LYS A 333 -6.64 -15.71 15.48
N ALA A 334 -7.79 -15.11 15.27
CA ALA A 334 -8.98 -15.84 14.86
C ALA A 334 -9.84 -14.95 13.99
N GLU A 335 -10.49 -15.51 13.00
CA GLU A 335 -11.48 -14.81 12.18
C GLU A 335 -12.60 -15.77 11.80
N LEU A 336 -13.83 -15.36 12.03
CA LEU A 336 -15.02 -16.05 11.57
C LEU A 336 -15.63 -15.18 10.47
N GLN A 337 -15.84 -15.77 9.29
CA GLN A 337 -16.67 -15.20 8.24
C GLN A 337 -17.88 -16.09 8.00
N PHE A 338 -19.06 -15.49 8.11
CA PHE A 338 -20.33 -16.10 7.76
C PHE A 338 -20.89 -15.43 6.49
N ALA A 339 -20.92 -16.18 5.40
CA ALA A 339 -21.57 -15.77 4.17
C ALA A 339 -23.06 -16.14 4.26
N ALA A 340 -23.90 -15.18 4.65
CA ALA A 340 -25.35 -15.37 4.66
C ALA A 340 -25.92 -15.49 3.24
N ALA A 341 -25.31 -14.74 2.32
CA ALA A 341 -25.46 -14.83 0.88
C ALA A 341 -24.15 -14.38 0.21
N ASP A 342 -24.03 -14.48 -1.11
CA ASP A 342 -22.83 -14.04 -1.82
C ASP A 342 -22.63 -12.53 -1.70
N GLU A 343 -23.74 -11.81 -1.62
CA GLU A 343 -23.87 -10.37 -1.43
C GLU A 343 -23.56 -9.91 0.00
N PHE A 344 -23.66 -10.79 1.00
CA PHE A 344 -23.60 -10.42 2.42
C PHE A 344 -22.70 -11.37 3.22
N LYS A 345 -21.46 -10.94 3.47
CA LYS A 345 -20.47 -11.68 4.26
C LYS A 345 -20.15 -10.91 5.54
N PHE A 346 -20.70 -11.38 6.64
CA PHE A 346 -20.37 -10.86 7.97
C PHE A 346 -19.06 -11.49 8.42
N TYR A 347 -18.17 -10.69 9.00
CA TYR A 347 -16.92 -11.20 9.55
C TYR A 347 -16.60 -10.56 10.90
N ALA A 348 -15.95 -11.32 11.77
CA ALA A 348 -15.43 -10.83 13.03
C ALA A 348 -14.17 -11.60 13.41
N GLY A 349 -13.22 -10.92 14.04
CA GLY A 349 -11.95 -11.53 14.38
C GLY A 349 -11.14 -10.76 15.41
N ILE A 350 -10.03 -11.39 15.78
CA ILE A 350 -8.96 -10.83 16.59
C ILE A 350 -7.66 -11.00 15.82
N THR A 351 -6.84 -9.95 15.81
CA THR A 351 -5.50 -9.97 15.22
C THR A 351 -4.51 -9.22 16.09
N GLY A 352 -3.23 -9.36 15.80
CA GLY A 352 -2.13 -8.68 16.46
C GLY A 352 -0.85 -8.82 15.64
N GLY A 353 0.24 -8.25 16.12
CA GLY A 353 1.53 -8.33 15.44
C GLY A 353 2.48 -7.19 15.81
N LEU A 354 3.69 -7.28 15.26
CA LEU A 354 4.72 -6.24 15.34
C LEU A 354 4.85 -5.54 13.99
N LYS A 355 5.05 -4.23 14.02
CA LYS A 355 5.48 -3.43 12.87
C LYS A 355 6.78 -2.75 13.22
N LEU A 356 7.86 -3.06 12.50
CA LEU A 356 9.10 -2.28 12.60
C LEU A 356 8.88 -0.94 11.89
N ASN A 357 9.09 0.17 12.59
CA ASN A 357 8.99 1.49 11.98
C ASN A 357 10.37 1.86 11.42
N SER A 358 10.49 1.84 10.09
CA SER A 358 11.71 2.26 9.39
C SER A 358 11.70 3.76 9.11
N TYR A 359 12.87 4.38 9.03
CA TYR A 359 13.03 5.77 8.61
C TYR A 359 12.44 5.99 7.20
N ALA A 360 12.58 5.03 6.30
CA ALA A 360 11.92 5.06 4.99
C ALA A 360 10.38 5.11 5.06
N ASP A 361 9.76 4.38 5.98
CA ASP A 361 8.30 4.42 6.17
C ASP A 361 7.88 5.74 6.81
N LEU A 362 8.65 6.21 7.79
CA LEU A 362 8.46 7.50 8.45
C LEU A 362 8.50 8.66 7.44
N LEU A 363 9.49 8.68 6.53
CA LEU A 363 9.60 9.69 5.48
C LEU A 363 8.43 9.67 4.48
N GLN A 364 7.80 8.51 4.27
CA GLN A 364 6.60 8.40 3.46
C GLN A 364 5.35 8.96 4.16
N GLU A 365 5.28 8.90 5.49
CA GLU A 365 4.20 9.48 6.30
C GLU A 365 4.43 10.98 6.58
N ASN A 366 5.68 11.41 6.76
CA ASN A 366 6.08 12.80 6.95
C ASN A 366 7.47 13.03 6.33
N PRO A 367 7.60 13.77 5.22
CA PRO A 367 8.91 14.05 4.63
C PRO A 367 9.74 15.06 5.45
N TYR A 368 9.14 15.77 6.40
CA TYR A 368 9.76 16.89 7.11
C TYR A 368 10.43 16.50 8.43
N LEU A 369 10.98 15.28 8.49
CA LEU A 369 11.61 14.74 9.70
C LEU A 369 13.05 15.22 9.83
N VAL A 370 13.52 15.48 11.04
CA VAL A 370 14.97 15.63 11.26
C VAL A 370 15.68 14.30 10.99
N SER A 371 16.89 14.33 10.43
CA SER A 371 17.68 13.12 10.17
C SER A 371 18.36 12.60 11.45
N ASP A 372 17.61 12.48 12.54
CA ASP A 372 18.05 11.89 13.79
C ASP A 372 16.82 11.40 14.57
N GLN A 373 16.33 10.21 14.24
CA GLN A 373 15.08 9.66 14.77
C GLN A 373 15.34 8.54 15.79
N GLU A 374 14.55 8.49 16.86
CA GLU A 374 14.49 7.32 17.74
C GLU A 374 13.48 6.32 17.16
N LEU A 375 13.94 5.22 16.55
CA LEU A 375 13.03 4.23 15.97
C LEU A 375 12.60 3.19 17.01
N ARG A 376 11.33 2.80 16.97
CA ARG A 376 10.75 1.73 17.81
C ARG A 376 9.79 0.86 17.01
N ALA A 377 9.67 -0.41 17.40
CA ALA A 377 8.66 -1.30 16.83
C ALA A 377 7.30 -1.06 17.51
N THR A 378 6.25 -0.88 16.72
CA THR A 378 4.88 -0.79 17.24
C THR A 378 4.32 -2.19 17.47
N GLU A 379 3.82 -2.45 18.69
CA GLU A 379 3.20 -3.72 19.07
C GLU A 379 1.69 -3.57 19.09
N THR A 380 1.00 -4.27 18.19
CA THR A 380 -0.46 -4.47 18.31
C THR A 380 -0.69 -5.70 19.16
N LYS A 381 -0.96 -5.52 20.46
CA LYS A 381 -1.19 -6.64 21.40
C LYS A 381 -2.37 -7.50 20.94
N TYR A 382 -3.47 -6.82 20.70
CA TYR A 382 -4.68 -7.40 20.12
C TYR A 382 -5.52 -6.27 19.52
N LYS A 383 -6.22 -6.60 18.45
CA LYS A 383 -7.23 -5.76 17.81
C LYS A 383 -8.40 -6.66 17.45
N PHE A 384 -9.54 -6.41 18.08
CA PHE A 384 -10.81 -6.98 17.72
C PHE A 384 -11.40 -6.17 16.57
N TYR A 385 -12.03 -6.84 15.63
CA TYR A 385 -12.73 -6.20 14.54
C TYR A 385 -13.97 -7.00 14.15
N PHE A 386 -14.96 -6.30 13.63
CA PHE A 386 -16.13 -6.90 13.01
C PHE A 386 -16.54 -6.04 11.82
N GLY A 387 -17.17 -6.66 10.84
CA GLY A 387 -17.52 -5.98 9.61
C GLY A 387 -18.49 -6.76 8.75
N LEU A 388 -18.88 -6.10 7.67
CA LEU A 388 -19.72 -6.63 6.62
C LEU A 388 -19.08 -6.25 5.30
N ARG A 389 -18.86 -7.25 4.46
CA ARG A 389 -18.40 -7.06 3.08
C ARG A 389 -19.29 -7.80 2.10
N GLY A 390 -19.36 -7.31 0.89
CA GLY A 390 -20.31 -7.79 -0.10
C GLY A 390 -20.00 -7.36 -1.51
N ASP A 391 -20.58 -8.10 -2.45
CA ASP A 391 -20.61 -7.78 -3.88
C ASP A 391 -22.04 -8.03 -4.39
N ILE A 392 -22.74 -6.96 -4.80
CA ILE A 392 -24.12 -7.01 -5.30
C ILE A 392 -24.12 -6.81 -6.80
N ASP A 393 -24.56 -7.84 -7.53
CA ASP A 393 -24.73 -7.84 -9.00
C ASP A 393 -23.50 -7.36 -9.79
N GLN A 394 -22.28 -7.49 -9.23
CA GLN A 394 -21.02 -6.96 -9.79
C GLN A 394 -21.00 -5.44 -9.96
N GLN A 395 -22.08 -4.75 -9.58
CA GLN A 395 -22.23 -3.31 -9.67
C GLN A 395 -21.80 -2.64 -8.38
N LEU A 396 -21.98 -3.26 -7.21
CA LEU A 396 -21.69 -2.64 -5.93
C LEU A 396 -20.80 -3.54 -5.08
N LYS A 397 -19.55 -3.13 -4.86
CA LYS A 397 -18.62 -3.75 -3.91
C LYS A 397 -18.51 -2.86 -2.69
N TYR A 398 -18.57 -3.44 -1.50
CA TYR A 398 -18.43 -2.68 -0.28
C TYR A 398 -17.77 -3.48 0.84
N ASP A 399 -17.08 -2.77 1.73
CA ASP A 399 -16.51 -3.32 2.96
C ASP A 399 -16.64 -2.27 4.07
N PHE A 400 -17.37 -2.61 5.12
CA PHE A 400 -17.49 -1.79 6.33
C PHE A 400 -16.97 -2.58 7.51
N SER A 401 -16.08 -1.98 8.30
CA SER A 401 -15.59 -2.58 9.53
C SER A 401 -15.44 -1.57 10.65
N ALA A 402 -15.55 -2.07 11.87
CA ALA A 402 -15.18 -1.36 13.07
C ALA A 402 -14.24 -2.23 13.90
N GLY A 403 -13.33 -1.61 14.62
CA GLY A 403 -12.37 -2.32 15.44
C GLY A 403 -11.92 -1.54 16.67
N TYR A 404 -11.44 -2.29 17.65
CA TYR A 404 -10.86 -1.77 18.88
C TYR A 404 -9.66 -2.62 19.28
N GLY A 405 -8.54 -1.99 19.64
CA GLY A 405 -7.33 -2.70 20.04
C GLY A 405 -6.49 -1.96 21.07
N LYS A 406 -5.59 -2.69 21.73
CA LYS A 406 -4.53 -2.11 22.58
C LYS A 406 -3.21 -2.22 21.83
N MET A 407 -2.49 -1.11 21.76
CA MET A 407 -1.20 -1.01 21.10
C MET A 407 -0.16 -0.43 22.05
N ASN A 408 1.09 -0.87 21.90
CA ASN A 408 2.24 -0.23 22.52
C ASN A 408 3.12 0.42 21.44
N ASP A 409 3.84 1.46 21.83
CA ASP A 409 4.74 2.23 20.97
C ASP A 409 4.05 2.66 19.65
N ILE A 410 2.88 3.31 19.77
CA ILE A 410 2.15 3.89 18.64
C ILE A 410 2.92 5.11 18.15
N LEU A 411 3.24 5.14 16.85
CA LEU A 411 4.01 6.22 16.22
C LEU A 411 3.15 7.48 15.96
N PHE A 412 3.65 8.61 16.46
CA PHE A 412 3.18 9.96 16.16
C PHE A 412 4.35 10.85 15.73
N PHE A 413 4.05 12.08 15.27
CA PHE A 413 5.06 13.06 14.89
C PHE A 413 4.90 14.31 15.74
N LYS A 414 5.98 14.77 16.38
CA LYS A 414 6.02 16.00 17.17
C LYS A 414 6.93 17.01 16.46
N ALA A 415 6.54 18.28 16.39
CA ALA A 415 7.42 19.34 15.88
C ALA A 415 8.62 19.50 16.81
N ASN A 416 9.79 19.80 16.23
CA ASN A 416 11.02 20.06 16.96
C ASN A 416 11.16 21.55 17.27
N ASP A 417 11.80 21.82 18.39
CA ASP A 417 12.33 23.14 18.73
C ASP A 417 13.64 23.41 17.97
N LEU A 418 14.31 24.51 18.31
CA LEU A 418 15.72 24.69 18.02
C LEU A 418 16.57 23.67 18.76
N PHE A 419 17.52 23.08 18.05
CA PHE A 419 18.59 22.26 18.58
C PHE A 419 19.76 23.12 19.07
N ASN A 420 19.96 24.29 18.47
CA ASN A 420 20.91 25.30 18.94
C ASN A 420 20.14 26.57 19.29
N ASN A 421 20.23 27.06 20.53
CA ASN A 421 19.55 28.29 20.95
C ASN A 421 20.37 29.55 20.69
N THR A 422 21.63 29.45 20.26
CA THR A 422 22.43 30.65 19.95
C THR A 422 22.03 31.26 18.60
N VAL A 423 22.14 32.59 18.49
CA VAL A 423 21.98 33.28 17.21
C VAL A 423 23.13 32.86 16.31
N ASP A 424 22.79 32.22 15.19
CA ASP A 424 23.74 31.69 14.22
C ASP A 424 23.21 31.96 12.82
N TYR A 425 24.03 32.65 12.02
CA TYR A 425 23.72 33.01 10.64
C TYR A 425 23.96 31.85 9.66
N ASN A 426 24.71 30.81 10.07
CA ASN A 426 24.99 29.60 9.32
C ASN A 426 24.26 28.38 9.90
N ARG A 427 23.07 28.61 10.45
CA ARG A 427 22.20 27.60 11.03
C ARG A 427 21.80 26.52 10.02
N PRO A 428 21.86 25.22 10.39
CA PRO A 428 21.54 24.13 9.47
C PRO A 428 20.05 24.11 9.10
N ALA A 429 19.74 23.49 7.96
CA ALA A 429 18.38 23.48 7.38
C ALA A 429 17.27 23.00 8.33
N TYR A 430 17.60 22.11 9.27
CA TYR A 430 16.65 21.47 10.19
C TYR A 430 16.39 22.25 11.49
N ASP A 431 17.14 23.34 11.73
CA ASP A 431 17.19 24.04 13.02
C ASP A 431 16.42 25.37 13.00
N PHE A 432 15.23 25.40 12.39
CA PHE A 432 14.37 26.58 12.34
C PHE A 432 12.96 26.32 12.92
N ALA A 433 12.85 25.34 13.83
CA ALA A 433 11.57 24.79 14.32
C ALA A 433 10.64 24.35 13.17
N ASN A 434 11.25 23.84 12.10
CA ASN A 434 10.62 23.46 10.83
C ASN A 434 10.70 21.95 10.56
N THR A 435 11.16 21.15 11.53
CA THR A 435 11.27 19.70 11.41
C THR A 435 10.44 18.98 12.46
N PHE A 436 10.25 17.68 12.25
CA PHE A 436 9.50 16.81 13.16
C PHE A 436 10.35 15.62 13.60
N SER A 437 9.97 15.04 14.74
CA SER A 437 10.54 13.78 15.25
C SER A 437 9.45 12.78 15.58
N SER A 438 9.77 11.50 15.45
CA SER A 438 8.93 10.41 15.90
C SER A 438 8.82 10.40 17.41
N VAL A 439 7.58 10.32 17.90
CA VAL A 439 7.30 10.10 19.32
C VAL A 439 6.35 8.91 19.46
N TYR A 440 6.46 8.21 20.59
CA TYR A 440 5.73 6.97 20.82
C TYR A 440 4.97 7.00 22.13
N ASP A 441 3.75 6.48 22.10
CA ASP A 441 2.96 6.25 23.31
C ASP A 441 2.16 4.94 23.22
N ASN A 442 1.78 4.41 24.37
CA ASN A 442 0.91 3.25 24.49
C ASN A 442 -0.54 3.71 24.60
N GLY A 443 -1.48 2.89 24.14
CA GLY A 443 -2.87 3.32 24.18
C GLY A 443 -3.85 2.35 23.54
N ASN A 444 -5.12 2.73 23.60
CA ASN A 444 -6.20 2.05 22.90
C ASN A 444 -6.46 2.75 21.56
N VAL A 445 -6.82 1.98 20.54
CA VAL A 445 -7.15 2.49 19.19
C VAL A 445 -8.54 2.00 18.83
N SER A 446 -9.42 2.95 18.49
CA SER A 446 -10.74 2.67 17.92
C SER A 446 -10.74 3.07 16.46
N GLU A 447 -11.26 2.20 15.60
CA GLU A 447 -11.21 2.33 14.15
C GLU A 447 -12.57 2.05 13.54
N VAL A 448 -12.97 2.85 12.55
CA VAL A 448 -14.09 2.55 11.65
C VAL A 448 -13.63 2.80 10.23
N ARG A 449 -13.82 1.80 9.36
CA ARG A 449 -13.46 1.86 7.95
C ARG A 449 -14.68 1.53 7.10
N GLY A 450 -14.83 2.28 6.00
CA GLY A 450 -15.83 2.01 4.99
C GLY A 450 -15.22 2.23 3.61
N SER A 451 -15.40 1.28 2.71
CA SER A 451 -15.09 1.42 1.30
C SER A 451 -16.29 0.96 0.47
N VAL A 452 -16.57 1.70 -0.58
CA VAL A 452 -17.65 1.41 -1.53
C VAL A 452 -17.14 1.67 -2.93
N GLN A 453 -17.40 0.75 -3.84
CA GLN A 453 -17.18 0.91 -5.28
C GLN A 453 -18.48 0.60 -6.00
N TYR A 454 -18.92 1.51 -6.85
CA TYR A 454 -20.16 1.40 -7.58
C TYR A 454 -19.93 1.57 -9.09
N PHE A 455 -20.38 0.61 -9.87
CA PHE A 455 -20.26 0.51 -11.32
C PHE A 455 -21.66 0.56 -11.95
N PRO A 456 -22.33 1.73 -11.95
CA PRO A 456 -23.68 1.87 -12.51
C PRO A 456 -23.74 1.57 -14.01
N LEU A 457 -22.62 1.76 -14.72
CA LEU A 457 -22.48 1.57 -16.16
C LEU A 457 -21.11 0.97 -16.46
N ALA A 458 -20.97 0.25 -17.58
CA ALA A 458 -19.68 -0.32 -18.01
C ALA A 458 -18.57 0.73 -18.26
N ASN A 459 -18.93 2.00 -18.36
CA ASN A 459 -18.02 3.11 -18.60
C ASN A 459 -17.96 4.12 -17.44
N LEU A 460 -18.61 3.84 -16.30
CA LEU A 460 -18.62 4.71 -15.11
C LEU A 460 -18.28 3.89 -13.87
N SER A 461 -17.20 4.27 -13.18
CA SER A 461 -16.86 3.74 -11.86
C SER A 461 -16.86 4.86 -10.84
N LEU A 462 -17.52 4.65 -9.70
CA LEU A 462 -17.55 5.55 -8.56
C LEU A 462 -16.92 4.84 -7.36
N ASP A 463 -16.16 5.57 -6.56
CA ASP A 463 -15.54 5.05 -5.35
C ASP A 463 -15.76 6.01 -4.17
N ALA A 464 -15.89 5.46 -2.97
CA ALA A 464 -15.93 6.23 -1.74
C ALA A 464 -15.21 5.46 -0.64
N GLU A 465 -14.39 6.17 0.12
CA GLU A 465 -13.64 5.62 1.25
C GLU A 465 -13.76 6.55 2.45
N VAL A 466 -13.89 5.97 3.64
CA VAL A 466 -13.84 6.68 4.92
C VAL A 466 -13.03 5.87 5.92
N ASN A 467 -12.15 6.56 6.64
CA ASN A 467 -11.39 6.01 7.76
C ASN A 467 -11.51 6.96 8.94
N PHE A 468 -12.03 6.46 10.05
CA PHE A 468 -12.05 7.11 11.35
C PHE A 468 -11.12 6.35 12.29
N GLU A 469 -10.14 7.04 12.88
CA GLU A 469 -9.19 6.45 13.83
C GLU A 469 -9.05 7.37 15.04
N LYS A 470 -9.37 6.85 16.23
CA LYS A 470 -9.25 7.56 17.50
C LYS A 470 -8.29 6.83 18.43
N TYR A 471 -7.44 7.59 19.09
CA TYR A 471 -6.48 7.10 20.07
C TYR A 471 -6.88 7.57 21.48
N ASP A 472 -6.60 6.72 22.46
CA ASP A 472 -6.73 7.01 23.88
C ASP A 472 -5.42 6.57 24.53
N LEU A 473 -4.58 7.53 24.88
CA LEU A 473 -3.16 7.34 25.18
C LEU A 473 -2.89 7.33 26.68
N ASP A 474 -1.86 6.57 27.08
CA ASP A 474 -1.57 6.32 28.49
C ASP A 474 -0.78 7.47 29.15
N ASN A 475 0.09 8.19 28.41
CA ASN A 475 1.00 9.20 28.99
C ASN A 475 0.83 10.60 28.42
N THR A 476 0.42 10.73 27.16
CA THR A 476 0.30 12.00 26.46
C THR A 476 -1.17 12.41 26.33
N GLU A 477 -1.47 13.67 26.67
CA GLU A 477 -2.82 14.23 26.53
C GLU A 477 -3.16 14.50 25.05
N ASN A 478 -2.16 14.91 24.25
CA ASN A 478 -2.34 15.33 22.87
C ASN A 478 -1.84 14.31 21.87
N ILE A 479 -2.67 14.03 20.85
CA ILE A 479 -2.36 13.14 19.74
C ILE A 479 -1.80 13.97 18.59
N TYR A 480 -0.48 13.94 18.40
CA TYR A 480 0.16 14.81 17.42
C TYR A 480 0.10 14.27 15.98
N ASN A 481 -0.31 15.16 15.07
CA ASN A 481 -0.27 15.01 13.61
C ASN A 481 -0.96 13.73 13.07
N LYS A 482 -2.01 13.25 13.73
CA LYS A 482 -2.92 12.21 13.21
C LYS A 482 -4.34 12.78 13.09
N PRO A 483 -4.95 12.82 11.89
CA PRO A 483 -6.34 13.26 11.75
C PRO A 483 -7.31 12.18 12.23
N LEU A 484 -8.43 12.62 12.81
CA LEU A 484 -9.49 11.72 13.30
C LEU A 484 -10.23 11.03 12.15
N VAL A 485 -10.47 11.75 11.06
CA VAL A 485 -11.18 11.29 9.86
C VAL A 485 -10.40 11.64 8.60
N LYS A 486 -10.28 10.64 7.71
CA LYS A 486 -9.90 10.78 6.31
C LYS A 486 -11.04 10.21 5.46
N ALA A 487 -11.45 10.93 4.44
CA ALA A 487 -12.46 10.44 3.50
C ALA A 487 -12.10 10.84 2.07
N SER A 488 -12.55 10.06 1.09
CA SER A 488 -12.47 10.43 -0.31
C SER A 488 -13.67 9.90 -1.09
N VAL A 489 -14.05 10.64 -2.13
CA VAL A 489 -15.09 10.23 -3.07
C VAL A 489 -14.55 10.48 -4.48
N GLY A 490 -14.50 9.44 -5.29
CA GLY A 490 -13.95 9.44 -6.63
C GLY A 490 -14.96 8.98 -7.67
N GLY A 491 -14.66 9.32 -8.91
CA GLY A 491 -15.37 8.84 -10.08
C GLY A 491 -14.51 8.90 -11.33
N LYS A 492 -14.62 7.87 -12.18
CA LYS A 492 -14.01 7.82 -13.52
C LYS A 492 -15.08 7.51 -14.54
N TYR A 493 -15.10 8.26 -15.63
CA TYR A 493 -16.08 8.14 -16.69
C TYR A 493 -15.41 8.11 -18.06
N LEU A 494 -15.70 7.08 -18.85
CA LEU A 494 -15.24 6.90 -20.21
C LEU A 494 -16.35 7.28 -21.21
N MET A 495 -16.12 8.33 -21.98
CA MET A 495 -17.05 8.84 -23.00
C MET A 495 -16.47 8.69 -24.41
N LEU A 496 -17.28 9.02 -25.42
CA LEU A 496 -16.88 9.09 -26.83
C LEU A 496 -16.23 7.78 -27.31
N ASP A 497 -16.91 6.65 -27.11
CA ASP A 497 -16.39 5.32 -27.42
C ASP A 497 -15.01 5.05 -26.78
N LYS A 498 -14.87 5.41 -25.50
CA LYS A 498 -13.64 5.31 -24.69
C LYS A 498 -12.49 6.22 -25.14
N LYS A 499 -12.75 7.20 -26.01
CA LYS A 499 -11.73 8.19 -26.41
C LYS A 499 -11.53 9.29 -25.37
N LEU A 500 -12.51 9.57 -24.53
CA LEU A 500 -12.40 10.59 -23.48
C LEU A 500 -12.51 9.93 -22.12
N SER A 501 -11.44 9.98 -21.33
CA SER A 501 -11.42 9.59 -19.94
C SER A 501 -11.51 10.83 -19.06
N LEU A 502 -12.50 10.87 -18.17
CA LEU A 502 -12.68 11.92 -17.18
C LEU A 502 -12.57 11.30 -15.79
N GLY A 503 -11.82 11.94 -14.91
CA GLY A 503 -11.72 11.56 -13.51
C GLY A 503 -12.02 12.74 -12.60
N ALA A 504 -12.66 12.48 -11.47
CA ALA A 504 -12.86 13.44 -10.40
C ALA A 504 -12.62 12.74 -9.07
N LYS A 505 -11.91 13.39 -8.15
CA LYS A 505 -11.68 12.88 -6.79
C LYS A 505 -11.70 14.02 -5.80
N ALA A 506 -12.64 13.96 -4.86
CA ALA A 506 -12.69 14.82 -3.70
C ALA A 506 -12.03 14.10 -2.52
N ILE A 507 -11.16 14.79 -1.79
CA ILE A 507 -10.48 14.29 -0.60
C ILE A 507 -10.83 15.20 0.56
N PHE A 508 -11.16 14.62 1.70
CA PHE A 508 -11.47 15.33 2.93
C PHE A 508 -10.62 14.79 4.09
N ARG A 509 -10.15 15.70 4.92
CA ARG A 509 -9.42 15.38 6.14
C ARG A 509 -9.84 16.35 7.23
N THR A 510 -10.07 15.81 8.42
CA THR A 510 -10.27 16.63 9.63
C THR A 510 -8.97 17.27 10.10
N ASP A 511 -9.15 18.28 10.95
CA ASP A 511 -8.10 18.95 11.70
C ASP A 511 -7.28 17.93 12.52
N MET A 512 -6.02 18.26 12.79
CA MET A 512 -5.16 17.48 13.67
C MET A 512 -4.47 18.38 14.69
N THR A 513 -4.40 17.93 15.93
CA THR A 513 -3.60 18.57 16.98
C THR A 513 -2.12 18.43 16.64
N THR A 514 -1.33 19.46 16.95
CA THR A 514 0.11 19.51 16.76
C THR A 514 0.71 20.38 17.87
N ASN A 515 2.01 20.31 18.08
CA ASN A 515 2.71 21.31 18.88
C ASN A 515 3.38 22.34 17.96
N SER A 516 3.69 23.50 18.51
CA SER A 516 4.46 24.54 17.82
C SER A 516 5.30 25.34 18.79
N TYR A 517 6.25 26.10 18.27
CA TYR A 517 7.17 26.90 19.07
C TYR A 517 7.04 28.37 18.73
N ASN A 518 7.11 29.20 19.76
CA ASN A 518 7.31 30.64 19.62
C ASN A 518 8.73 30.97 20.04
N ILE A 519 9.51 31.47 19.08
CA ILE A 519 10.94 31.74 19.25
C ILE A 519 11.17 33.25 19.23
N ASN A 520 11.75 33.79 20.31
CA ASN A 520 12.13 35.20 20.42
C ASN A 520 13.57 35.34 20.93
N PRO A 521 14.28 36.42 20.58
CA PRO A 521 15.53 36.77 21.27
C PRO A 521 15.31 36.87 22.78
N ASP A 522 16.27 36.41 23.58
CA ASP A 522 16.25 36.56 25.03
C ASP A 522 16.33 38.04 25.42
N ASP A 523 15.52 38.43 26.40
CA ASP A 523 15.40 39.83 26.86
C ASP A 523 16.71 40.38 27.45
N PHE A 524 17.56 39.52 28.02
CA PHE A 524 18.82 39.90 28.67
C PHE A 524 20.03 39.67 27.77
N ASN A 525 20.01 38.65 26.93
CA ASN A 525 21.07 38.33 25.98
C ASN A 525 20.53 38.08 24.57
N PRO A 526 20.49 39.11 23.70
CA PRO A 526 19.94 38.97 22.34
C PRO A 526 20.75 38.04 21.43
N ALA A 527 21.90 37.51 21.88
CA ALA A 527 22.64 36.47 21.17
C ALA A 527 22.09 35.04 21.41
N ILE A 528 21.04 34.90 22.22
CA ILE A 528 20.37 33.63 22.53
C ILE A 528 18.87 33.79 22.20
N TYR A 529 18.26 32.72 21.71
CA TYR A 529 16.83 32.59 21.54
C TYR A 529 16.21 31.89 22.76
N THR A 530 15.05 32.39 23.17
CA THR A 530 14.11 31.70 24.05
C THR A 530 13.03 31.05 23.20
N SER A 531 12.65 29.84 23.56
CA SER A 531 11.59 29.09 22.88
C SER A 531 10.51 28.69 23.87
N THR A 532 9.26 28.92 23.49
CA THR A 532 8.08 28.50 24.27
C THR A 532 7.24 27.56 23.43
N GLU A 533 7.00 26.35 23.94
CA GLU A 533 6.16 25.36 23.28
C GLU A 533 4.67 25.64 23.55
N ASN A 534 3.87 25.69 22.49
CA ASN A 534 2.43 25.48 22.55
C ASN A 534 2.14 24.01 22.22
N THR A 535 1.66 23.27 23.21
CA THR A 535 1.38 21.83 23.08
C THR A 535 0.03 21.53 22.43
N ASP A 536 -0.86 22.51 22.26
CA ASP A 536 -2.21 22.34 21.70
C ASP A 536 -2.47 23.32 20.55
N ASP A 537 -1.61 23.26 19.54
CA ASP A 537 -1.82 23.94 18.27
C ASP A 537 -2.59 23.03 17.30
N THR A 538 -3.09 23.57 16.20
CA THR A 538 -3.92 22.84 15.24
C THR A 538 -3.44 23.04 13.81
N VAL A 539 -3.31 21.94 13.06
CA VAL A 539 -3.23 21.96 11.61
C VAL A 539 -4.62 21.69 11.04
N GLY A 540 -5.23 22.75 10.49
CA GLY A 540 -6.60 22.72 9.99
C GLY A 540 -6.87 21.60 9.00
N GLY A 541 -8.10 21.07 9.06
CA GLY A 541 -8.63 20.13 8.09
C GLY A 541 -8.77 20.77 6.73
N PHE A 542 -9.03 19.95 5.72
CA PHE A 542 -9.18 20.42 4.36
C PHE A 542 -10.16 19.58 3.56
N ALA A 543 -10.72 20.21 2.53
CA ALA A 543 -11.31 19.55 1.39
C ALA A 543 -10.50 19.95 0.15
N ASP A 544 -10.19 18.98 -0.70
CA ASP A 544 -9.48 19.13 -1.97
C ASP A 544 -10.31 18.46 -3.07
N LEU A 545 -10.37 19.07 -4.26
CA LEU A 545 -10.97 18.50 -5.46
C LEU A 545 -9.92 18.41 -6.57
N ASN A 546 -9.69 17.19 -7.04
CA ASN A 546 -8.82 16.87 -8.16
C ASN A 546 -9.66 16.42 -9.35
N LEU A 547 -9.32 16.90 -10.54
CA LEU A 547 -9.92 16.49 -11.81
C LEU A 547 -8.83 16.00 -12.76
N SER A 548 -9.17 15.02 -13.59
CA SER A 548 -8.31 14.57 -14.68
C SER A 548 -9.13 14.41 -15.96
N ALA A 549 -8.50 14.68 -17.10
CA ALA A 549 -9.07 14.45 -18.42
C ALA A 549 -7.98 13.92 -19.34
N GLU A 550 -8.24 12.83 -20.07
CA GLU A 550 -7.38 12.31 -21.13
C GLU A 550 -8.23 12.10 -22.38
N TYR A 551 -7.82 12.70 -23.51
CA TYR A 551 -8.48 12.53 -24.80
C TYR A 551 -7.55 11.84 -25.80
N LYS A 552 -7.99 10.67 -26.28
CA LYS A 552 -7.34 9.84 -27.28
C LYS A 552 -7.61 10.39 -28.68
N VAL A 553 -6.72 11.28 -29.13
CA VAL A 553 -6.78 11.90 -30.47
C VAL A 553 -6.54 10.86 -31.56
N HIS A 554 -5.61 9.92 -31.31
CA HIS A 554 -5.30 8.80 -32.19
C HIS A 554 -5.05 7.53 -31.35
N LYS A 555 -5.05 6.36 -31.99
CA LYS A 555 -4.81 5.04 -31.38
C LYS A 555 -3.55 4.97 -30.45
N ASN A 556 -2.53 5.78 -30.73
CA ASN A 556 -1.23 5.84 -30.02
C ASN A 556 -0.94 7.22 -29.41
N PHE A 557 -1.85 8.19 -29.52
CA PHE A 557 -1.59 9.57 -29.12
C PHE A 557 -2.79 10.13 -28.36
N SER A 558 -2.54 10.52 -27.11
CA SER A 558 -3.50 11.16 -26.21
C SER A 558 -2.97 12.53 -25.78
N ILE A 559 -3.88 13.45 -25.53
CA ILE A 559 -3.61 14.68 -24.78
C ILE A 559 -4.26 14.54 -23.41
N PHE A 560 -3.65 15.10 -22.37
CA PHE A 560 -4.22 15.04 -21.03
C PHE A 560 -4.11 16.37 -20.30
N ALA A 561 -5.01 16.56 -19.34
CA ALA A 561 -5.03 17.69 -18.42
C ALA A 561 -5.35 17.17 -17.02
N LEU A 562 -4.59 17.63 -16.04
CA LEU A 562 -4.75 17.36 -14.61
C LEU A 562 -4.99 18.69 -13.90
N GLY A 563 -5.99 18.72 -13.04
CA GLY A 563 -6.27 19.82 -12.13
C GLY A 563 -6.21 19.31 -10.70
N ASN A 564 -5.27 19.79 -9.89
CA ASN A 564 -5.17 19.38 -8.49
C ASN A 564 -5.47 20.57 -7.56
N ASN A 565 -6.07 20.34 -6.39
CA ASN A 565 -6.46 21.41 -5.47
C ASN A 565 -7.31 22.52 -6.12
N LEU A 566 -8.32 22.14 -6.89
CA LEU A 566 -9.13 23.09 -7.66
C LEU A 566 -10.04 23.98 -6.80
N LEU A 567 -10.24 23.61 -5.53
CA LEU A 567 -10.88 24.49 -4.54
C LEU A 567 -9.94 25.62 -4.09
N ASN A 568 -8.68 25.60 -4.53
CA ASN A 568 -7.64 26.59 -4.23
C ASN A 568 -7.44 26.83 -2.73
N THR A 569 -7.56 25.77 -1.93
CA THR A 569 -7.39 25.84 -0.48
C THR A 569 -5.91 25.80 -0.12
N GLN A 570 -5.42 26.78 0.64
CA GLN A 570 -4.01 26.84 1.06
C GLN A 570 -3.80 26.17 2.43
N TYR A 571 -4.26 24.92 2.53
CA TYR A 571 -4.14 24.16 3.77
C TYR A 571 -2.68 23.75 4.03
N GLN A 572 -2.44 23.20 5.21
CA GLN A 572 -1.14 22.74 5.65
C GLN A 572 -1.15 21.22 5.79
N THR A 573 -0.09 20.56 5.30
CA THR A 573 0.10 19.10 5.52
C THR A 573 0.68 18.83 6.89
N PHE A 574 1.55 19.72 7.37
CA PHE A 574 2.09 19.80 8.72
C PHE A 574 2.23 21.27 9.09
N LYS A 575 2.40 21.60 10.38
CA LYS A 575 2.53 22.99 10.82
C LYS A 575 3.63 23.70 10.02
N GLY A 576 3.28 24.84 9.43
CA GLY A 576 4.20 25.64 8.61
C GLY A 576 4.35 25.17 7.16
N TYR A 577 3.93 23.96 6.81
CA TYR A 577 4.06 23.39 5.46
C TYR A 577 2.78 23.55 4.64
N LYS A 578 2.64 24.72 4.00
CA LYS A 578 1.50 25.00 3.11
C LYS A 578 1.62 24.24 1.80
N VAL A 579 0.48 23.81 1.26
CA VAL A 579 0.39 23.22 -0.07
C VAL A 579 0.31 24.27 -1.18
N LEU A 580 0.62 23.86 -2.41
CA LEU A 580 0.29 24.63 -3.61
C LEU A 580 -1.23 24.83 -3.71
N GLY A 581 -1.67 26.02 -4.15
CA GLY A 581 -3.08 26.29 -4.49
C GLY A 581 -3.54 25.50 -5.71
N ALA A 582 -4.49 26.05 -6.47
CA ALA A 582 -4.99 25.38 -7.68
C ALA A 582 -3.86 25.11 -8.69
N GLN A 583 -3.60 23.84 -8.97
CA GLN A 583 -2.57 23.36 -9.88
C GLN A 583 -3.21 22.87 -11.17
N PHE A 584 -2.61 23.23 -12.30
CA PHE A 584 -3.01 22.78 -13.63
C PHE A 584 -1.77 22.25 -14.34
N LEU A 585 -1.88 21.05 -14.89
CA LEU A 585 -0.83 20.41 -15.68
C LEU A 585 -1.46 19.85 -16.95
N GLY A 586 -0.90 20.19 -18.10
CA GLY A 586 -1.33 19.68 -19.40
C GLY A 586 -0.18 19.00 -20.12
N GLY A 587 -0.48 17.99 -20.92
CA GLY A 587 0.57 17.22 -21.58
C GLY A 587 0.09 16.33 -22.71
N VAL A 588 1.06 15.61 -23.26
CA VAL A 588 0.87 14.61 -24.30
C VAL A 588 1.32 13.25 -23.79
N LYS A 589 0.64 12.20 -24.24
CA LYS A 589 0.95 10.81 -23.94
C LYS A 589 0.98 10.03 -25.24
N ILE A 590 2.08 9.34 -25.46
CA ILE A 590 2.31 8.46 -26.61
C ILE A 590 2.27 7.04 -26.08
N SER A 591 1.44 6.19 -26.67
CA SER A 591 1.34 4.77 -26.37
C SER A 591 1.80 3.96 -27.57
N PHE A 592 2.48 2.83 -27.37
CA PHE A 592 2.99 1.99 -28.47
C PHE A 592 3.07 0.49 -28.18
#